data_AF-A0A359LTQ2-F1
#
_entry.id   AF-A0A359LTQ2-F1
#
_cell.length_a   1.000
_cell.length_b   1.000
_cell.length_c   1.000
_cell.angle_alpha   90.00
_cell.angle_beta   90.00
_cell.angle_gamma   90.00
#
_symmetry.space_group_name_H-M   'P 1'
#
loop_
_entity.id
_entity.type
_entity.pdbx_description
1 polymer ?
#
loop_
_entity_poly.entity_id
_entity_poly.type
_entity_poly.pdbx_seq_one_letter_code
_entity_poly.pdbx_strand_id
1 'polypeptide(L)'
;MVAERLKPALPLQSGDGLRLSIEVARQGFLYLIDRELYRDAPRGDPYLLFPSTRIRNAANQVRAGMLIDVPSQGDQPLIIRPQQASYAGEELSILVTARPLDIAPAGEEPKPLPPSLVSQWEARWERPAARLDLENQPGALWTTREQMSAQSGPLLTQADPMPQILFQAQGAAEDGLLIKYRLTIQ
;
A
#
# COMPACT_ATOMS: atom_id res chain seq x y z
N MET A 1 -8.40 -14.91 12.75
CA MET A 1 -6.95 -15.01 12.53
C MET A 1 -6.34 -13.66 12.87
N VAL A 2 -5.14 -13.64 13.47
CA VAL A 2 -4.38 -12.42 13.72
C VAL A 2 -3.31 -12.33 12.64
N ALA A 3 -3.11 -11.15 12.05
CA ALA A 3 -2.08 -10.96 11.04
C ALA A 3 -0.68 -11.04 11.68
N GLU A 4 0.26 -11.59 10.93
CA GLU A 4 1.67 -11.68 11.30
C GLU A 4 2.51 -10.78 10.40
N ARG A 5 3.57 -10.20 10.97
CA ARG A 5 4.51 -9.38 10.20
C ARG A 5 5.33 -10.27 9.27
N LEU A 6 5.17 -10.05 7.96
CA LEU A 6 5.95 -10.70 6.93
C LEU A 6 7.39 -10.17 6.92
N LYS A 7 8.37 -11.06 6.79
CA LYS A 7 9.76 -10.67 6.56
C LYS A 7 9.87 -9.88 5.25
N PRO A 8 10.50 -8.69 5.24
CA PRO A 8 10.73 -7.94 4.01
C PRO A 8 11.42 -8.78 2.92
N ALA A 9 10.99 -8.59 1.67
CA ALA A 9 11.51 -9.32 0.51
C ALA A 9 11.34 -10.85 0.54
N LEU A 10 10.59 -11.42 1.48
CA LEU A 10 10.17 -12.81 1.39
C LEU A 10 9.22 -12.95 0.18
N PRO A 11 9.53 -13.82 -0.79
CA PRO A 11 8.61 -14.12 -1.86
C PRO A 11 7.32 -14.75 -1.30
N LEU A 12 6.19 -14.31 -1.84
CA LEU A 12 4.87 -14.80 -1.49
C LEU A 12 4.55 -16.12 -2.19
N GLN A 13 3.53 -16.81 -1.71
CA GLN A 13 2.97 -18.00 -2.32
C GLN A 13 1.54 -17.76 -2.80
N SER A 14 1.11 -18.55 -3.78
CA SER A 14 -0.28 -18.56 -4.21
C SER A 14 -1.20 -18.94 -3.04
N GLY A 15 -2.24 -18.14 -2.84
CA GLY A 15 -3.17 -18.30 -1.71
C GLY A 15 -2.79 -17.50 -0.46
N ASP A 16 -1.62 -16.87 -0.41
CA ASP A 16 -1.26 -15.99 0.70
C ASP A 16 -2.25 -14.83 0.81
N GLY A 17 -2.69 -14.58 2.05
CA GLY A 17 -3.55 -13.47 2.40
C GLY A 17 -2.72 -12.31 2.95
N LEU A 18 -2.80 -11.16 2.29
CA LEU A 18 -2.06 -9.96 2.65
C LEU A 18 -2.95 -8.89 3.24
N ARG A 19 -2.35 -8.16 4.18
CA ARG A 19 -2.84 -6.88 4.68
C ARG A 19 -1.67 -5.92 4.68
N LEU A 20 -1.87 -4.76 4.08
CA LEU A 20 -0.88 -3.70 4.02
C LEU A 20 -1.22 -2.67 5.09
N SER A 21 -0.31 -2.43 6.03
CA SER A 21 -0.42 -1.35 6.99
C SER A 21 0.55 -0.24 6.59
N ILE A 22 -0.01 0.92 6.22
CA ILE A 22 0.73 2.04 5.64
C ILE A 22 0.62 3.23 6.59
N GLU A 23 1.76 3.82 6.94
CA GLU A 23 1.84 5.12 7.60
C GLU A 23 2.55 6.11 6.67
N VAL A 24 2.06 7.34 6.61
CA VAL A 24 2.64 8.42 5.80
C VAL A 24 3.15 9.52 6.71
N ALA A 25 4.43 9.87 6.61
CA ALA A 25 5.08 10.89 7.45
C ALA A 25 4.66 12.34 7.14
N ARG A 26 3.85 12.56 6.08
CA ARG A 26 3.33 13.88 5.67
C ARG A 26 1.80 13.90 5.68
N GLN A 27 1.24 15.09 5.88
CA GLN A 27 -0.19 15.30 5.65
C GLN A 27 -0.50 15.29 4.14
N GLY A 28 -1.64 14.72 3.76
CA GLY A 28 -2.09 14.70 2.38
C GLY A 28 -3.23 13.72 2.13
N PHE A 29 -3.31 13.22 0.90
CA PHE A 29 -4.29 12.26 0.43
C PHE A 29 -3.56 11.04 -0.13
N LEU A 30 -3.82 9.86 0.45
CA LEU A 30 -3.19 8.59 0.08
C LEU A 30 -4.00 7.87 -1.00
N TYR A 31 -3.29 7.27 -1.94
CA TYR A 31 -3.82 6.40 -2.98
C TYR A 31 -2.94 5.16 -3.06
N LEU A 32 -3.56 4.00 -3.17
CA LEU A 32 -2.86 2.73 -3.40
C LEU A 32 -3.36 2.15 -4.71
N ILE A 33 -2.45 1.97 -5.65
CA ILE A 33 -2.70 1.38 -6.96
C ILE A 33 -1.93 0.08 -7.06
N ASP A 34 -2.56 -0.94 -7.61
CA ASP A 34 -2.00 -2.26 -7.84
C ASP A 34 -1.88 -2.56 -9.34
N ARG A 35 -0.86 -3.34 -9.69
CA ARG A 35 -0.59 -3.82 -11.05
C ARG A 35 0.10 -5.18 -10.98
N GLU A 36 -0.48 -6.15 -11.68
CA GLU A 36 0.15 -7.45 -11.87
C GLU A 36 1.47 -7.30 -12.64
N LEU A 37 2.48 -8.05 -12.19
CA LEU A 37 3.77 -8.20 -12.85
C LEU A 37 3.84 -9.55 -13.57
N TYR A 38 4.45 -9.55 -14.75
CA TYR A 38 4.67 -10.75 -15.55
C TYR A 38 6.15 -10.86 -15.95
N ARG A 39 6.67 -12.09 -16.06
CA ARG A 39 8.12 -12.34 -16.30
C ARG A 39 8.63 -11.74 -17.61
N ASP A 40 7.82 -11.76 -18.66
CA ASP A 40 8.22 -11.36 -20.03
C ASP A 40 7.16 -10.53 -20.76
N ALA A 41 6.24 -9.90 -20.02
CA ALA A 41 5.16 -9.11 -20.60
C ALA A 41 5.06 -7.73 -19.93
N PRO A 42 4.42 -6.75 -20.59
CA PRO A 42 4.10 -5.48 -19.95
C PRO A 42 3.32 -5.69 -18.64
N ARG A 43 3.47 -4.75 -17.71
CA ARG A 43 2.67 -4.70 -16.47
C ARG A 43 1.17 -4.75 -16.80
N GLY A 44 0.40 -5.41 -15.94
CA GLY A 44 -1.05 -5.47 -16.05
C GLY A 44 -1.73 -4.10 -15.97
N ASP A 45 -3.05 -4.11 -16.19
CA ASP A 45 -3.87 -2.92 -16.02
C ASP A 45 -3.85 -2.46 -14.56
N PRO A 46 -3.85 -1.13 -14.31
CA PRO A 46 -3.81 -0.62 -12.95
C PRO A 46 -5.18 -0.61 -12.28
N TYR A 47 -5.22 -1.01 -11.02
CA TYR A 47 -6.42 -0.99 -10.19
C TYR A 47 -6.23 -0.13 -8.94
N LEU A 48 -7.20 0.73 -8.65
CA LEU A 48 -7.26 1.49 -7.40
C LEU A 48 -7.76 0.58 -6.27
N LEU A 49 -6.90 0.36 -5.26
CA LEU A 49 -7.24 -0.36 -4.03
C LEU A 49 -7.72 0.60 -2.92
N PHE A 50 -7.15 1.80 -2.85
CA PHE A 50 -7.52 2.81 -1.85
C PHE A 50 -7.44 4.23 -2.45
N PRO A 51 -8.41 5.14 -2.19
CA PRO A 51 -9.59 4.98 -1.33
C PRO A 51 -10.61 3.95 -1.82
N SER A 52 -11.28 3.28 -0.88
CA SER A 52 -12.41 2.38 -1.12
C SER A 52 -13.54 2.70 -0.14
N THR A 53 -14.80 2.52 -0.55
CA THR A 53 -15.96 2.66 0.36
C THR A 53 -15.91 1.69 1.55
N ARG A 54 -15.24 0.55 1.43
CA ARG A 54 -15.02 -0.42 2.53
C ARG A 54 -14.00 0.05 3.56
N ILE A 55 -13.13 0.99 3.17
CA ILE A 55 -12.02 1.45 3.99
C ILE A 55 -12.27 2.90 4.37
N ARG A 56 -12.60 3.12 5.65
CA ARG A 56 -12.83 4.46 6.22
C ARG A 56 -13.87 5.28 5.44
N ASN A 57 -14.90 4.63 4.88
CA ASN A 57 -15.91 5.29 4.04
C ASN A 57 -15.29 6.13 2.91
N ALA A 58 -14.25 5.61 2.26
CA ALA A 58 -13.47 6.29 1.22
C ALA A 58 -12.68 7.53 1.67
N ALA A 59 -12.56 7.80 2.97
CA ALA A 59 -11.73 8.89 3.48
C ALA A 59 -10.24 8.54 3.33
N ASN A 60 -9.56 9.21 2.40
CA ASN A 60 -8.13 9.01 2.11
C ASN A 60 -7.20 10.09 2.67
N GLN A 61 -7.71 11.01 3.48
CA GLN A 61 -6.85 11.97 4.15
C GLN A 61 -5.95 11.26 5.17
N VAL A 62 -4.65 11.55 5.11
CA VAL A 62 -3.61 10.98 5.98
C VAL A 62 -2.80 12.07 6.66
N ARG A 63 -2.18 11.71 7.78
CA ARG A 63 -1.22 12.52 8.55
C ARG A 63 -0.24 11.60 9.28
N ALA A 64 0.88 12.15 9.75
CA ALA A 64 1.87 11.39 10.52
C ALA A 64 1.23 10.68 11.72
N GLY A 65 1.69 9.45 12.00
CA GLY A 65 1.16 8.55 13.04
C GLY A 65 -0.15 7.85 12.67
N MET A 66 -0.77 8.19 11.53
CA MET A 66 -2.04 7.58 11.14
C MET A 66 -1.77 6.30 10.34
N LEU A 67 -2.14 5.16 10.92
CA LEU A 67 -2.03 3.87 10.24
C LEU A 67 -3.25 3.64 9.36
N ILE A 68 -3.04 3.22 8.12
CA ILE A 68 -4.07 2.83 7.17
C ILE A 68 -3.88 1.35 6.84
N ASP A 69 -4.90 0.54 7.12
CA ASP A 69 -4.92 -0.85 6.68
C ASP A 69 -5.65 -0.99 5.35
N VAL A 70 -5.03 -1.68 4.42
CA VAL A 70 -5.64 -2.11 3.16
C VAL A 70 -5.50 -3.63 3.05
N PRO A 71 -6.57 -4.41 3.18
CA PRO A 71 -7.95 -4.01 3.48
C PRO A 71 -8.18 -3.77 4.99
N SER A 72 -9.36 -3.26 5.41
CA SER A 72 -9.65 -2.93 6.82
C SER A 72 -9.63 -4.16 7.75
N GLN A 73 -9.58 -3.96 9.06
CA GLN A 73 -9.46 -5.05 10.06
C GLN A 73 -10.55 -6.11 10.01
N GLY A 74 -11.79 -5.71 9.71
CA GLY A 74 -12.91 -6.63 9.55
C GLY A 74 -13.02 -7.26 8.16
N ASP A 75 -12.19 -6.85 7.21
CA ASP A 75 -12.26 -7.33 5.83
C ASP A 75 -11.36 -8.54 5.60
N GLN A 76 -11.72 -9.33 4.58
CA GLN A 76 -10.89 -10.42 4.09
C GLN A 76 -9.57 -9.87 3.54
N PRO A 77 -8.44 -10.58 3.75
CA PRO A 77 -7.15 -10.15 3.21
C PRO A 77 -7.14 -10.18 1.68
N LEU A 78 -6.21 -9.42 1.08
CA LEU A 78 -5.92 -9.50 -0.35
C LEU A 78 -5.30 -10.87 -0.63
N ILE A 79 -5.98 -11.70 -1.42
CA ILE A 79 -5.48 -13.04 -1.75
C ILE A 79 -4.67 -12.98 -3.03
N ILE A 80 -3.42 -13.40 -2.98
CA ILE A 80 -2.60 -13.58 -4.19
C ILE A 80 -3.12 -14.79 -4.97
N ARG A 81 -3.65 -14.55 -6.17
CA ARG A 81 -4.18 -15.60 -7.05
C ARG A 81 -3.60 -15.46 -8.45
N PRO A 82 -2.47 -16.10 -8.75
CA PRO A 82 -1.90 -16.10 -10.09
C PRO A 82 -2.92 -16.63 -11.10
N GLN A 83 -3.34 -15.80 -12.04
CA GLN A 83 -4.29 -16.21 -13.08
C GLN A 83 -3.61 -16.78 -14.33
N GLN A 84 -2.31 -16.53 -14.49
CA GLN A 84 -1.53 -16.97 -15.63
C GLN A 84 -0.13 -17.44 -15.26
N ALA A 85 0.43 -18.34 -16.07
CA ALA A 85 1.73 -18.97 -15.81
C ALA A 85 2.91 -17.98 -15.79
N SER A 86 2.77 -16.84 -16.47
CA SER A 86 3.78 -15.77 -16.52
C SER A 86 3.72 -14.82 -15.31
N TYR A 87 2.77 -14.98 -14.39
CA TYR A 87 2.62 -14.16 -13.19
C TYR A 87 3.91 -14.19 -12.34
N ALA A 88 4.37 -13.00 -11.98
CA ALA A 88 5.63 -12.76 -11.27
C ALA A 88 5.44 -12.02 -9.94
N GLY A 89 4.24 -11.52 -9.65
CA GLY A 89 3.90 -10.82 -8.42
C GLY A 89 3.10 -9.54 -8.69
N GLU A 90 3.19 -8.58 -7.77
CA GLU A 90 2.46 -7.31 -7.80
C GLU A 90 3.41 -6.11 -7.70
N GLU A 91 3.06 -5.01 -8.35
CA GLU A 91 3.67 -3.69 -8.17
C GLU A 91 2.65 -2.72 -7.56
N LEU A 92 2.84 -2.44 -6.28
CA LEU A 92 2.06 -1.46 -5.54
C LEU A 92 2.65 -0.07 -5.74
N SER A 93 1.85 0.86 -6.27
CA SER A 93 2.17 2.28 -6.30
C SER A 93 1.47 3.00 -5.15
N ILE A 94 2.27 3.51 -4.22
CA ILE A 94 1.82 4.28 -3.06
C ILE A 94 1.98 5.76 -3.41
N LEU A 95 0.86 6.44 -3.62
CA LEU A 95 0.81 7.83 -4.03
C LEU A 95 0.24 8.70 -2.91
N VAL A 96 0.93 9.79 -2.58
CA VAL A 96 0.50 10.79 -1.62
C VAL A 96 0.48 12.14 -2.31
N THR A 97 -0.64 12.85 -2.24
CA THR A 97 -0.81 14.18 -2.87
C THR A 97 -1.21 15.23 -1.85
N ALA A 98 -0.88 16.49 -2.10
CA ALA A 98 -1.22 17.60 -1.21
C ALA A 98 -2.71 18.01 -1.33
N ARG A 99 -3.34 17.77 -2.48
CA ARG A 99 -4.75 18.03 -2.77
C ARG A 99 -5.40 16.75 -3.29
N PRO A 100 -6.69 16.53 -3.03
CA PRO A 100 -7.36 15.33 -3.50
C PRO A 100 -7.37 15.29 -5.03
N LEU A 101 -7.09 14.12 -5.59
CA LEU A 101 -7.28 13.82 -7.00
C LEU A 101 -8.76 13.73 -7.32
N ASP A 102 -9.14 14.23 -8.49
CA ASP A 102 -10.50 14.14 -9.02
C ASP A 102 -10.76 12.75 -9.60
N ILE A 103 -10.85 11.75 -8.72
CA ILE A 103 -11.20 10.37 -9.05
C ILE A 103 -12.22 9.87 -8.04
N ALA A 104 -13.26 9.18 -8.53
CA ALA A 104 -14.16 8.47 -7.63
C ALA A 104 -13.42 7.31 -6.92
N PRO A 105 -13.73 7.02 -5.65
CA PRO A 105 -13.10 5.93 -4.90
C PRO A 105 -13.48 4.56 -5.49
N ALA A 106 -12.74 3.53 -5.08
CA ALA A 106 -13.12 2.15 -5.31
C ALA A 106 -14.38 1.78 -4.52
N GLY A 107 -15.13 0.79 -5.03
CA GLY A 107 -16.32 0.26 -4.37
C GLY A 107 -15.96 -0.92 -3.46
N GLU A 108 -16.76 -1.97 -3.52
CA GLU A 108 -16.45 -3.24 -2.85
C GLU A 108 -15.26 -3.97 -3.45
N GLU A 109 -15.03 -3.78 -4.75
CA GLU A 109 -13.95 -4.36 -5.54
C GLU A 109 -12.94 -3.28 -5.96
N PRO A 110 -11.68 -3.67 -6.27
CA PRO A 110 -10.70 -2.79 -6.90
C PRO A 110 -11.26 -2.11 -8.16
N LYS A 111 -11.03 -0.81 -8.29
CA LYS A 111 -11.55 -0.03 -9.42
C LYS A 111 -10.49 0.08 -10.53
N PRO A 112 -10.79 -0.33 -11.78
CA PRO A 112 -9.84 -0.15 -12.88
C PRO A 112 -9.55 1.34 -13.12
N LEU A 113 -8.29 1.65 -13.38
CA LEU A 113 -7.82 2.98 -13.74
C LEU A 113 -7.33 2.99 -15.19
N PRO A 114 -7.49 4.09 -15.94
CA PRO A 114 -6.87 4.23 -17.24
C PRO A 114 -5.34 4.13 -17.14
N PRO A 115 -4.67 3.27 -17.93
CA PRO A 115 -3.21 3.16 -17.90
C PRO A 115 -2.50 4.50 -18.14
N SER A 116 -3.04 5.33 -19.04
CA SER A 116 -2.50 6.65 -19.36
C SER A 116 -2.57 7.64 -18.19
N LEU A 117 -3.58 7.53 -17.32
CA LEU A 117 -3.70 8.36 -16.13
C LEU A 117 -2.61 8.01 -15.11
N VAL A 118 -2.42 6.71 -14.87
CA VAL A 118 -1.37 6.24 -13.95
C VAL A 118 0.02 6.59 -14.47
N SER A 119 0.28 6.46 -15.77
CA SER A 119 1.54 6.90 -16.38
C SER A 119 1.81 8.41 -16.18
N GLN A 120 0.77 9.25 -16.21
CA GLN A 120 0.91 10.69 -15.91
C GLN A 120 1.27 10.93 -14.45
N TRP A 121 0.67 10.19 -13.52
CA TRP A 121 1.01 10.27 -12.09
C TRP A 121 2.43 9.78 -11.81
N GLU A 122 2.85 8.67 -12.44
CA GLU A 122 4.22 8.17 -12.40
C GLU A 122 5.20 9.26 -12.88
N ALA A 123 4.98 9.81 -14.08
CA ALA A 123 5.86 10.85 -14.63
C ALA A 123 5.94 12.11 -13.75
N ARG A 124 4.85 12.49 -13.08
CA ARG A 124 4.78 13.69 -12.25
C ARG A 124 5.42 13.48 -10.87
N TRP A 125 5.08 12.40 -10.20
CA TRP A 125 5.30 12.23 -8.76
C TRP A 125 6.23 11.07 -8.39
N GLU A 126 6.57 10.17 -9.31
CA GLU A 126 7.51 9.09 -9.01
C GLU A 126 8.87 9.68 -8.65
N ARG A 127 9.41 9.27 -7.51
CA ARG A 127 10.72 9.70 -7.04
C ARG A 127 11.51 8.49 -6.57
N PRO A 128 12.85 8.49 -6.78
CA PRO A 128 13.72 7.51 -6.15
C PRO A 128 13.52 7.55 -4.63
N ALA A 129 13.36 6.37 -4.02
CA ALA A 129 13.27 6.24 -2.58
C ALA A 129 14.27 5.22 -2.08
N ALA A 130 15.03 5.59 -1.04
CA ALA A 130 15.84 4.63 -0.29
C ALA A 130 14.90 3.75 0.52
N ARG A 131 15.01 2.44 0.32
CA ARG A 131 14.29 1.43 1.09
C ARG A 131 15.19 0.95 2.22
N LEU A 132 14.68 0.98 3.45
CA LEU A 132 15.31 0.41 4.62
C LEU A 132 14.39 -0.67 5.19
N ASP A 133 14.82 -1.91 5.05
CA ASP A 133 14.14 -3.06 5.66
C ASP A 133 14.57 -3.14 7.12
N LEU A 134 13.59 -3.00 8.01
CA LEU A 134 13.80 -3.18 9.43
C LEU A 134 13.52 -4.65 9.71
N GLU A 135 14.56 -5.43 10.02
CA GLU A 135 14.43 -6.81 10.50
C GLU A 135 13.97 -6.84 11.96
N ASN A 136 13.02 -5.99 12.32
CA ASN A 136 12.45 -5.90 13.64
C ASN A 136 11.20 -6.78 13.71
N GLN A 137 11.38 -7.98 14.24
CA GLN A 137 10.28 -8.88 14.62
C GLN A 137 9.48 -9.53 13.46
N PRO A 138 10.12 -10.21 12.49
CA PRO A 138 9.40 -11.10 11.58
C PRO A 138 8.62 -12.16 12.38
N GLY A 139 7.37 -12.42 11.98
CA GLY A 139 6.47 -13.32 12.70
C GLY A 139 5.84 -12.75 13.98
N ALA A 140 6.14 -11.50 14.35
CA ALA A 140 5.41 -10.86 15.44
C ALA A 140 3.95 -10.65 15.07
N LEU A 141 3.11 -10.92 16.06
CA LEU A 141 1.68 -10.64 15.99
C LEU A 141 1.45 -9.14 15.93
N TRP A 142 0.42 -8.78 15.19
CA TRP A 142 -0.06 -7.42 15.13
C TRP A 142 -0.46 -6.87 16.50
N THR A 143 0.13 -5.76 16.92
CA THR A 143 -0.07 -5.25 18.28
C THR A 143 -1.44 -4.59 18.44
N THR A 144 -1.97 -4.57 19.68
CA THR A 144 -3.21 -3.85 20.02
C THR A 144 -3.12 -2.38 19.62
N ARG A 145 -1.93 -1.80 19.73
CA ARG A 145 -1.70 -0.39 19.42
C ARG A 145 -1.88 -0.07 17.93
N GLU A 146 -1.30 -0.90 17.07
CA GLU A 146 -1.45 -0.79 15.62
C GLU A 146 -2.91 -1.03 15.23
N GLN A 147 -3.54 -2.05 15.82
CA GLN A 147 -4.96 -2.36 15.59
C GLN A 147 -5.85 -1.15 15.90
N MET A 148 -5.66 -0.52 17.06
CA MET A 148 -6.42 0.67 17.45
C MET A 148 -6.15 1.84 16.49
N SER A 149 -4.89 2.12 16.14
CA SER A 149 -4.55 3.24 15.25
C SER A 149 -5.28 3.12 13.90
N ALA A 150 -5.27 1.94 13.29
CA ALA A 150 -5.89 1.74 11.98
C ALA A 150 -7.43 1.80 11.98
N GLN A 151 -8.09 1.60 13.13
CA GLN A 151 -9.53 1.79 13.30
C GLN A 151 -9.93 3.25 13.63
N SER A 152 -9.09 4.23 13.29
CA SER A 152 -9.26 5.64 13.69
C SER A 152 -9.06 5.91 15.19
N GLY A 153 -8.30 5.05 15.87
CA GLY A 153 -7.86 5.26 17.24
C GLY A 153 -6.66 6.23 17.34
N PRO A 154 -5.92 6.20 18.46
CA PRO A 154 -4.84 7.14 18.71
C PRO A 154 -3.70 6.99 17.68
N LEU A 155 -3.07 8.11 17.29
CA LEU A 155 -1.94 8.11 16.36
C LEU A 155 -0.72 7.39 16.94
N LEU A 156 -0.01 6.62 16.11
CA LEU A 156 1.28 6.05 16.46
C LEU A 156 2.31 7.14 16.77
N THR A 157 3.23 6.80 17.65
CA THR A 157 4.34 7.62 18.15
C THR A 157 5.65 6.85 18.03
N GLN A 158 6.78 7.49 18.31
CA GLN A 158 8.10 6.83 18.26
C GLN A 158 8.28 5.70 19.28
N ALA A 159 7.41 5.63 20.31
CA ALA A 159 7.42 4.55 21.30
C ALA A 159 6.59 3.32 20.85
N ASP A 160 5.80 3.46 19.79
CA ASP A 160 4.98 2.39 19.23
C ASP A 160 5.80 1.53 18.23
N PRO A 161 5.32 0.33 17.86
CA PRO A 161 6.08 -0.57 16.99
C PRO A 161 6.46 0.07 15.65
N MET A 162 7.76 0.07 15.34
CA MET A 162 8.29 0.55 14.06
C MET A 162 7.77 -0.29 12.89
N PRO A 163 7.58 0.28 11.69
CA PRO A 163 7.18 -0.48 10.50
C PRO A 163 8.26 -1.49 10.10
N GLN A 164 7.91 -2.47 9.24
CA GLN A 164 8.88 -3.43 8.68
C GLN A 164 9.74 -2.82 7.56
N ILE A 165 9.21 -1.83 6.86
CA ILE A 165 9.89 -1.20 5.72
C ILE A 165 9.70 0.30 5.84
N LEU A 166 10.81 1.03 5.76
CA LEU A 166 10.82 2.48 5.64
C LEU A 166 11.21 2.88 4.22
N PHE A 167 10.47 3.83 3.66
CA PHE A 167 10.82 4.47 2.40
C PHE A 167 11.17 5.93 2.65
N GLN A 168 12.38 6.31 2.26
CA GLN A 168 12.85 7.70 2.28
C GLN A 168 13.02 8.19 0.85
N ALA A 169 12.04 8.97 0.37
CA ALA A 169 12.09 9.57 -0.95
C ALA A 169 13.12 10.72 -1.02
N GLN A 170 13.91 10.76 -2.08
CA GLN A 170 14.80 11.88 -2.39
C GLN A 170 14.05 12.92 -3.22
N GLY A 171 13.78 14.09 -2.64
CA GLY A 171 13.09 15.18 -3.32
C GLY A 171 11.63 14.86 -3.62
N ALA A 172 10.75 15.04 -2.63
CA ALA A 172 9.31 15.04 -2.89
C ALA A 172 8.91 16.34 -3.60
N ALA A 173 8.01 16.26 -4.59
CA ALA A 173 7.36 17.47 -5.05
C ALA A 173 6.44 17.97 -3.92
N GLU A 174 6.35 19.29 -3.77
CA GLU A 174 5.46 19.92 -2.79
C GLU A 174 4.03 19.39 -2.93
N ASP A 175 3.59 19.17 -4.17
CA ASP A 175 2.23 18.74 -4.49
C ASP A 175 1.99 17.22 -4.45
N GLY A 176 3.04 16.38 -4.41
CA GLY A 176 2.89 14.94 -4.30
C GLY A 176 4.17 14.10 -4.39
N LEU A 177 3.99 12.81 -4.12
CA LEU A 177 5.04 11.79 -4.13
C LEU A 177 4.43 10.43 -4.45
N LEU A 178 5.06 9.68 -5.36
CA LEU A 178 4.74 8.29 -5.68
C LEU A 178 5.96 7.42 -5.44
N ILE A 179 5.75 6.31 -4.72
CA ILE A 179 6.75 5.27 -4.48
C ILE A 179 6.19 3.93 -4.97
N LYS A 180 7.02 3.13 -5.61
CA LYS A 180 6.68 1.77 -6.04
C LYS A 180 7.28 0.73 -5.11
N TYR A 181 6.49 -0.27 -4.77
CA TYR A 181 6.91 -1.43 -4.00
C TYR A 181 6.51 -2.71 -4.72
N ARG A 182 7.45 -3.64 -4.87
CA ARG A 182 7.23 -4.91 -5.56
C ARG A 182 7.09 -6.03 -4.56
N LEU A 183 6.00 -6.77 -4.72
CA LEU A 183 5.76 -8.06 -4.09
C LEU A 183 6.11 -9.13 -5.14
N THR A 184 6.99 -10.05 -4.80
CA THR A 184 7.37 -11.16 -5.70
C THR A 184 6.68 -12.44 -5.25
N ILE A 185 6.42 -13.34 -6.19
CA ILE A 185 5.88 -14.68 -5.92
C ILE A 185 6.92 -15.76 -6.26
N GLN A 186 6.88 -16.91 -5.56
CA GLN A 186 7.65 -18.12 -5.93
C GLN A 186 6.98 -18.93 -7.03
#